data_AF-A0A0E3BYU0-F1
#
_entry.id   AF-A0A0E3BYU0-F1
#
_cell.length_a   1.000
_cell.length_b   1.000
_cell.length_c   1.000
_cell.angle_alpha   90.00
_cell.angle_beta   90.00
_cell.angle_gamma   90.00
#
_symmetry.space_group_name_H-M   'P 1'
#
loop_
_entity.id
_entity.type
_entity.pdbx_description
1 polymer ?
#
loop_
_entity_poly.entity_id
_entity_poly.type
_entity_poly.pdbx_seq_one_letter_code
_entity_poly.pdbx_strand_id
1 'polypeptide(L)'
;MSQEQKSQSEATLMGRFGARFGVDPVKLFDTLKAVAFRQRDANAQPSNEQMMALMIVAEQYGLNPFLKEIYAYPDKNSGIVPVVGIDGWSNIVNQHNQYDGMEVVYSDSMVEVKGVNAKVHEWIEVLIYRKDRSHPTRVREYMDECYRPPTQRTGATGPYQIIGPWQTHPKRMLRHKAFIQCARLALSFTGIFDQDEAERIIDADSNVVGASVKVVKTQDDQRTASSAESVANTQGNTPLQLTHDQMEPLLQQLLNRTLPNQTWNVARQYVEQRFTGENLEQALAFLNDKQMEHTQAPEQDYDAMQQRRANGHAPHGHQERTERVMPPLDDDYLPPGGDDSQVETSFF
;
A
#
# COMPACT_ATOMS: atom_id res chain seq x y z
N MET A 1 -34.86 -27.09 -3.85
CA MET A 1 -33.38 -27.09 -3.80
C MET A 1 -32.97 -27.92 -2.61
N SER A 2 -32.14 -28.94 -2.79
CA SER A 2 -31.64 -29.78 -1.68
C SER A 2 -30.85 -28.93 -0.67
N GLN A 3 -30.83 -29.34 0.60
CA GLN A 3 -30.09 -28.63 1.66
C GLN A 3 -28.60 -28.44 1.33
N GLU A 4 -27.97 -29.37 0.62
CA GLU A 4 -26.59 -29.25 0.13
C GLU A 4 -26.39 -28.07 -0.82
N GLN A 5 -27.29 -27.86 -1.80
CA GLN A 5 -27.19 -26.75 -2.77
C GLN A 5 -27.31 -25.39 -2.09
N LYS A 6 -28.09 -25.29 -1.02
CA LYS A 6 -28.23 -24.03 -0.25
C LYS A 6 -26.95 -23.71 0.53
N SER A 7 -26.35 -24.71 1.17
CA SER A 7 -25.08 -24.51 1.90
C SER A 7 -23.92 -24.12 0.97
N GLN A 8 -23.92 -24.67 -0.25
CA GLN A 8 -22.88 -24.41 -1.24
C GLN A 8 -23.02 -23.02 -1.88
N SER A 9 -24.26 -22.49 -2.02
CA SER A 9 -24.47 -21.12 -2.49
C SER A 9 -24.00 -20.10 -1.45
N GLU A 10 -24.28 -20.32 -0.16
CA GLU A 10 -23.85 -19.45 0.95
C GLU A 10 -22.33 -19.46 1.17
N ALA A 11 -21.60 -20.44 0.62
CA ALA A 11 -20.13 -20.46 0.65
C ALA A 11 -19.48 -19.46 -0.32
N THR A 12 -20.22 -18.93 -1.31
CA THR A 12 -19.69 -17.97 -2.30
C THR A 12 -19.83 -16.52 -1.82
N LEU A 13 -18.95 -15.61 -2.27
CA LEU A 13 -19.06 -14.17 -1.96
C LEU A 13 -20.47 -13.62 -2.27
N MET A 14 -20.98 -13.92 -3.47
CA MET A 14 -22.30 -13.46 -3.89
C MET A 14 -23.40 -14.05 -3.01
N GLY A 15 -23.31 -15.33 -2.64
CA GLY A 15 -24.27 -15.98 -1.76
C GLY A 15 -24.26 -15.40 -0.36
N ARG A 16 -23.09 -15.13 0.23
CA ARG A 16 -22.98 -14.44 1.53
C ARG A 16 -23.56 -13.03 1.49
N PHE A 17 -23.25 -12.27 0.43
CA PHE A 17 -23.84 -10.95 0.22
C PHE A 17 -25.36 -11.02 0.06
N GLY A 18 -25.86 -11.92 -0.78
CA GLY A 18 -27.28 -12.16 -0.98
C GLY A 18 -27.98 -12.53 0.33
N ALA A 19 -27.41 -13.45 1.10
CA ALA A 19 -27.92 -13.86 2.41
C ALA A 19 -27.95 -12.69 3.40
N ARG A 20 -26.88 -11.88 3.47
CA ARG A 20 -26.80 -10.68 4.32
C ARG A 20 -27.95 -9.71 4.06
N PHE A 21 -28.33 -9.51 2.79
CA PHE A 21 -29.42 -8.62 2.40
C PHE A 21 -30.78 -9.33 2.25
N GLY A 22 -30.84 -10.66 2.41
CA GLY A 22 -32.06 -11.45 2.22
C GLY A 22 -32.57 -11.47 0.78
N VAL A 23 -31.70 -11.38 -0.23
CA VAL A 23 -32.06 -11.26 -1.65
C VAL A 23 -31.33 -12.29 -2.51
N ASP A 24 -31.85 -12.49 -3.74
CA ASP A 24 -31.21 -13.33 -4.74
C ASP A 24 -29.81 -12.79 -5.12
N PRO A 25 -28.74 -13.61 -5.04
CA PRO A 25 -27.36 -13.17 -5.29
C PRO A 25 -27.11 -12.58 -6.69
N VAL A 26 -27.74 -13.15 -7.71
CA VAL A 26 -27.54 -12.71 -9.11
C VAL A 26 -28.20 -11.35 -9.31
N LYS A 27 -29.46 -11.21 -8.88
CA LYS A 27 -30.17 -9.94 -8.94
C LYS A 27 -29.49 -8.86 -8.10
N LEU A 28 -28.92 -9.23 -6.95
CA LEU A 28 -28.16 -8.29 -6.11
C LEU A 28 -26.95 -7.74 -6.87
N PHE A 29 -26.19 -8.59 -7.55
CA PHE A 29 -25.03 -8.16 -8.33
C PHE A 29 -25.39 -7.14 -9.40
N ASP A 30 -26.43 -7.43 -10.19
CA ASP A 30 -26.92 -6.54 -11.23
C ASP A 30 -27.43 -5.21 -10.65
N THR A 31 -28.14 -5.29 -9.52
CA THR A 31 -28.65 -4.11 -8.81
C THR A 31 -27.52 -3.24 -8.29
N LEU A 32 -26.47 -3.85 -7.72
CA LEU A 32 -25.31 -3.11 -7.22
C LEU A 32 -24.58 -2.38 -8.37
N LYS A 33 -24.42 -3.01 -9.54
CA LYS A 33 -23.87 -2.34 -10.72
C LYS A 33 -24.71 -1.17 -11.20
N ALA A 34 -26.03 -1.35 -11.25
CA ALA A 34 -26.95 -0.35 -11.77
C ALA A 34 -27.18 0.83 -10.82
N VAL A 35 -27.10 0.59 -9.50
CA VAL A 35 -27.52 1.56 -8.47
C VAL A 35 -26.36 2.01 -7.60
N ALA A 36 -25.74 1.09 -6.86
CA ALA A 36 -24.77 1.43 -5.81
C ALA A 36 -23.40 1.87 -6.39
N PHE A 37 -23.00 1.26 -7.51
CA PHE A 37 -21.70 1.50 -8.16
C PHE A 37 -21.82 2.10 -9.57
N ARG A 38 -22.95 2.77 -9.83
CA ARG A 38 -23.20 3.45 -11.10
C ARG A 38 -22.12 4.49 -11.37
N GLN A 39 -21.50 4.42 -12.54
CA GLN A 39 -20.54 5.46 -12.97
C GLN A 39 -21.27 6.70 -13.50
N ARG A 40 -20.55 7.83 -13.55
CA ARG A 40 -21.10 9.11 -14.01
C ARG A 40 -21.49 9.08 -15.49
N ASP A 41 -20.74 8.35 -16.31
CA ASP A 41 -21.12 8.07 -17.69
C ASP A 41 -22.17 6.95 -17.74
N ALA A 42 -23.35 7.27 -18.28
CA ALA A 42 -24.50 6.38 -18.31
C ALA A 42 -24.25 5.04 -19.03
N ASN A 43 -23.22 4.97 -19.88
CA ASN A 43 -22.84 3.76 -20.62
C ASN A 43 -21.65 3.00 -20.01
N ALA A 44 -21.05 3.48 -18.92
CA ALA A 44 -19.95 2.80 -18.25
C ALA A 44 -20.47 2.01 -17.04
N GLN A 45 -20.72 0.72 -17.20
CA GLN A 45 -20.94 -0.17 -16.06
C GLN A 45 -19.61 -0.75 -15.59
N PRO A 46 -19.40 -0.93 -14.26
CA PRO A 46 -18.22 -1.65 -13.78
C PRO A 46 -18.14 -3.04 -14.40
N SER A 47 -16.93 -3.46 -14.78
CA SER A 47 -16.67 -4.83 -15.22
C SER A 47 -17.00 -5.83 -14.10
N ASN A 48 -17.12 -7.12 -14.43
CA ASN A 48 -17.35 -8.13 -13.40
C ASN A 48 -16.21 -8.17 -12.38
N GLU A 49 -14.97 -8.03 -12.83
CA GLU A 49 -13.76 -8.06 -12.02
C GLU A 49 -13.69 -6.85 -11.08
N GLN A 50 -14.01 -5.66 -11.62
CA GLN A 50 -14.12 -4.43 -10.85
C GLN A 50 -15.20 -4.53 -9.77
N MET A 51 -16.38 -5.03 -10.16
CA MET A 51 -17.49 -5.25 -9.24
C MET A 51 -17.14 -6.25 -8.13
N MET A 52 -16.44 -7.33 -8.47
CA MET A 52 -15.95 -8.31 -7.50
C MET A 52 -14.95 -7.69 -6.52
N ALA A 53 -14.01 -6.85 -6.99
CA ALA A 53 -13.06 -6.17 -6.12
C ALA A 53 -13.77 -5.28 -5.08
N LEU A 54 -14.80 -4.52 -5.50
CA LEU A 54 -15.62 -3.72 -4.58
C LEU A 54 -16.36 -4.57 -3.55
N MET A 55 -16.98 -5.68 -3.98
CA MET A 55 -17.70 -6.56 -3.08
C MET A 55 -16.79 -7.22 -2.05
N ILE A 56 -15.55 -7.59 -2.43
CA ILE A 56 -14.56 -8.15 -1.50
C ILE A 56 -14.26 -7.14 -0.38
N VAL A 57 -13.99 -5.87 -0.73
CA VAL A 57 -13.73 -4.82 0.27
C VAL A 57 -14.96 -4.57 1.15
N ALA A 58 -16.15 -4.52 0.53
CA ALA A 58 -17.40 -4.33 1.24
C ALA A 58 -17.70 -5.50 2.21
N GLU A 59 -17.36 -6.73 1.84
CA GLU A 59 -17.50 -7.90 2.72
C GLU A 59 -16.52 -7.84 3.88
N GLN A 60 -15.23 -7.63 3.58
CA GLN A 60 -14.13 -7.62 4.54
C GLN A 60 -14.42 -6.68 5.72
N TYR A 61 -15.01 -5.53 5.42
CA TYR A 61 -15.29 -4.48 6.40
C TYR A 61 -16.77 -4.38 6.79
N GLY A 62 -17.63 -5.29 6.31
CA GLY A 62 -19.06 -5.22 6.61
C GLY A 62 -19.74 -3.92 6.12
N LEU A 63 -19.21 -3.28 5.07
CA LEU A 63 -19.73 -2.02 4.53
C LEU A 63 -21.01 -2.25 3.72
N ASN A 64 -21.89 -1.26 3.71
CA ASN A 64 -23.14 -1.26 2.96
C ASN A 64 -23.09 -0.33 1.73
N PRO A 65 -22.99 -0.87 0.50
CA PRO A 65 -22.96 -0.07 -0.72
C PRO A 65 -24.20 0.80 -0.95
N PHE A 66 -25.38 0.36 -0.48
CA PHE A 66 -26.63 1.11 -0.66
C PHE A 66 -26.71 2.38 0.20
N LEU A 67 -25.96 2.41 1.30
CA LEU A 67 -25.86 3.57 2.18
C LEU A 67 -24.69 4.49 1.83
N LYS A 68 -23.98 4.21 0.73
CA LYS A 68 -22.74 4.90 0.32
C LYS A 68 -21.63 4.84 1.37
N GLU A 69 -21.64 3.80 2.21
CA GLU A 69 -20.50 3.49 3.09
C GLU A 69 -19.26 3.13 2.27
N ILE A 70 -19.47 2.52 1.10
CA ILE A 70 -18.47 2.28 0.07
C ILE A 70 -19.06 2.61 -1.31
N TYR A 71 -18.27 3.23 -2.18
CA TYR A 71 -18.66 3.53 -3.56
C TYR A 71 -17.45 3.45 -4.49
N ALA A 72 -17.74 3.39 -5.79
CA ALA A 72 -16.72 3.29 -6.83
C ALA A 72 -16.35 4.68 -7.33
N TYR A 73 -15.08 5.05 -7.18
CA TYR A 73 -14.56 6.27 -7.78
C TYR A 73 -13.88 5.94 -9.12
N PRO A 74 -14.26 6.61 -10.23
CA PRO A 74 -13.69 6.32 -11.55
C PRO A 74 -12.23 6.75 -11.63
N ASP A 75 -11.37 5.88 -12.13
CA ASP A 75 -10.01 6.23 -12.56
C ASP A 75 -10.01 6.73 -14.02
N LYS A 76 -8.97 7.47 -14.41
CA LYS A 76 -8.74 8.01 -15.76
C LYS A 76 -8.67 6.91 -16.83
N ASN A 77 -8.25 5.69 -16.48
CA ASN A 77 -8.12 4.57 -17.42
C ASN A 77 -9.34 3.62 -17.44
N SER A 78 -10.54 4.13 -17.10
CA SER A 78 -11.75 3.30 -16.94
C SER A 78 -11.64 2.23 -15.85
N GLY A 79 -10.65 2.37 -14.96
CA GLY A 79 -10.55 1.63 -13.71
C GLY A 79 -11.52 2.16 -12.66
N ILE A 80 -11.64 1.45 -11.54
CA ILE A 80 -12.36 1.95 -10.36
C ILE A 80 -11.49 1.80 -9.11
N VAL A 81 -11.58 2.78 -8.23
CA VAL A 81 -10.97 2.77 -6.91
C VAL A 81 -12.09 2.66 -5.86
N PRO A 82 -12.05 1.67 -4.96
CA PRO A 82 -13.00 1.59 -3.86
C PRO A 82 -12.76 2.73 -2.88
N VAL A 83 -13.77 3.56 -2.66
CA VAL A 83 -13.73 4.67 -1.70
C VAL A 83 -14.70 4.41 -0.57
N VAL A 84 -14.21 4.54 0.66
CA VAL A 84 -15.02 4.43 1.87
C VAL A 84 -15.43 5.84 2.31
N GLY A 85 -16.74 6.06 2.37
CA GLY A 85 -17.31 7.33 2.83
C GLY A 85 -17.14 7.50 4.34
N ILE A 86 -17.37 8.72 4.85
CA ILE A 86 -17.26 8.97 6.29
C ILE A 86 -18.19 8.08 7.13
N ASP A 87 -19.40 7.81 6.62
CA ASP A 87 -20.35 6.92 7.29
C ASP A 87 -19.84 5.48 7.34
N GLY A 88 -19.16 5.03 6.28
CA GLY A 88 -18.48 3.73 6.26
C GLY A 88 -17.35 3.66 7.28
N TRP A 89 -16.49 4.69 7.34
CA TRP A 89 -15.43 4.79 8.36
C TRP A 89 -16.01 4.80 9.79
N SER A 90 -17.07 5.56 10.02
CA SER A 90 -17.77 5.57 11.30
C SER A 90 -18.33 4.19 11.65
N ASN A 91 -18.96 3.51 10.69
CA ASN A 91 -19.53 2.19 10.90
C ASN A 91 -18.47 1.15 11.30
N ILE A 92 -17.36 1.06 10.56
CA ILE A 92 -16.31 0.08 10.84
C ILE A 92 -15.58 0.34 12.16
N VAL A 93 -15.42 1.61 12.54
CA VAL A 93 -14.85 1.99 13.84
C VAL A 93 -15.77 1.56 14.98
N ASN A 94 -17.06 1.89 14.89
CA ASN A 94 -18.02 1.59 15.95
C ASN A 94 -18.30 0.08 16.09
N GLN A 95 -18.15 -0.70 15.03
CA GLN A 95 -18.28 -2.16 15.07
C GLN A 95 -17.02 -2.87 15.62
N HIS A 96 -15.89 -2.18 15.69
CA HIS A 96 -14.64 -2.79 16.13
C HIS A 96 -14.69 -3.13 17.62
N ASN A 97 -14.46 -4.40 17.96
CA ASN A 97 -14.57 -4.93 19.34
C ASN A 97 -13.74 -4.15 20.38
N GLN A 98 -12.53 -3.74 20.02
CA GLN A 98 -11.61 -2.99 20.88
C GLN A 98 -11.87 -1.48 20.93
N TYR A 99 -12.75 -0.92 20.12
CA TYR A 99 -13.02 0.53 20.15
C TYR A 99 -13.70 0.92 21.47
N ASP A 100 -13.18 1.95 22.12
CA ASP A 100 -13.65 2.45 23.41
C ASP A 100 -13.87 3.97 23.41
N GLY A 101 -14.35 4.49 22.27
CA GLY A 101 -14.62 5.91 22.11
C GLY A 101 -13.44 6.72 21.57
N MET A 102 -13.71 8.01 21.37
CA MET A 102 -12.74 8.95 20.83
C MET A 102 -12.94 10.35 21.39
N GLU A 103 -11.89 11.15 21.33
CA GLU A 103 -11.89 12.58 21.65
C GLU A 103 -11.38 13.37 20.44
N VAL A 104 -11.93 14.57 20.24
CA VAL A 104 -11.49 15.50 19.20
C VAL A 104 -11.03 16.78 19.86
N VAL A 105 -9.75 17.10 19.67
CA VAL A 105 -9.11 18.31 20.16
C VAL A 105 -8.89 19.25 18.98
N TYR A 106 -9.23 20.52 19.19
CA TYR A 106 -9.11 21.56 18.17
C TYR A 106 -8.00 22.53 18.55
N SER A 107 -7.33 23.10 17.56
CA SER A 107 -6.35 24.17 17.80
C SER A 107 -7.01 25.40 18.42
N ASP A 108 -6.31 26.04 19.36
CA ASP A 108 -6.68 27.37 19.89
C ASP A 108 -6.55 28.46 18.82
N SER A 109 -5.60 28.28 17.90
CA SER A 109 -5.36 29.15 16.76
C SER A 109 -6.36 28.88 15.63
N MET A 110 -6.69 29.95 14.91
CA MET A 110 -7.54 29.92 13.73
C MET A 110 -6.83 30.60 12.57
N VAL A 111 -6.81 29.96 11.40
CA VAL A 111 -6.14 30.42 10.19
C VAL A 111 -7.14 30.75 9.08
N GLU A 112 -6.73 31.60 8.14
CA GLU A 112 -7.47 31.87 6.91
C GLU A 112 -6.85 31.07 5.77
N VAL A 113 -7.70 30.48 4.92
CA VAL A 113 -7.26 29.64 3.82
C VAL A 113 -7.87 30.15 2.53
N LYS A 114 -7.06 30.26 1.48
CA LYS A 114 -7.47 30.79 0.18
C LYS A 114 -8.63 29.97 -0.40
N GLY A 115 -9.72 30.66 -0.77
CA GLY A 115 -10.91 30.02 -1.36
C GLY A 115 -11.96 29.60 -0.32
N VAL A 116 -11.74 29.89 0.96
CA VAL A 116 -12.67 29.65 2.06
C VAL A 116 -13.07 30.98 2.68
N ASN A 117 -14.38 31.23 2.80
CA ASN A 117 -14.91 32.50 3.35
C ASN A 117 -15.08 32.47 4.89
N ALA A 118 -14.26 31.69 5.60
CA ALA A 118 -14.34 31.53 7.04
C ALA A 118 -12.98 31.14 7.62
N LYS A 119 -12.69 31.59 8.86
CA LYS A 119 -11.54 31.10 9.63
C LYS A 119 -11.73 29.65 10.02
N VAL A 120 -10.65 28.89 10.00
CA VAL A 120 -10.62 27.43 10.27
C VAL A 120 -9.57 27.10 11.30
N HIS A 121 -9.69 25.95 11.97
CA HIS A 121 -8.66 25.49 12.89
C HIS A 121 -7.36 25.21 12.12
N GLU A 122 -6.22 25.60 12.70
CA GLU A 122 -4.89 25.32 12.15
C GLU A 122 -4.63 23.82 12.07
N TRP A 123 -5.08 23.07 13.09
CA TRP A 123 -5.00 21.62 13.14
C TRP A 123 -6.17 21.05 13.93
N ILE A 124 -6.47 19.78 13.67
CA ILE A 124 -7.41 18.97 14.46
C ILE A 124 -6.70 17.68 14.85
N GLU A 125 -6.83 17.31 16.11
CA GLU A 125 -6.26 16.09 16.67
C GLU A 125 -7.38 15.17 17.14
N VAL A 126 -7.25 13.88 16.82
CA VAL A 126 -8.19 12.85 17.26
C VAL A 126 -7.43 11.83 18.11
N LEU A 127 -8.04 11.48 19.24
CA LEU A 127 -7.56 10.43 20.12
C LEU A 127 -8.58 9.30 20.08
N ILE A 128 -8.14 8.08 19.78
CA ILE A 128 -8.98 6.88 19.86
C ILE A 128 -8.49 6.01 21.01
N TYR A 129 -9.43 5.67 21.89
CA TYR A 129 -9.20 4.79 23.02
C TYR A 129 -9.51 3.36 22.62
N ARG A 130 -8.71 2.43 23.15
CA ARG A 130 -8.93 0.99 22.97
C ARG A 130 -8.99 0.31 24.32
N LYS A 131 -9.84 -0.71 24.42
CA LYS A 131 -10.03 -1.48 25.66
C LYS A 131 -8.78 -2.28 26.07
N ASP A 132 -7.94 -2.64 25.10
CA ASP A 132 -6.73 -3.44 25.30
C ASP A 132 -5.46 -2.60 25.53
N ARG A 133 -5.57 -1.27 25.68
CA ARG A 133 -4.40 -0.38 25.84
C ARG A 133 -4.64 0.67 26.92
N SER A 134 -3.57 1.05 27.63
CA SER A 134 -3.62 2.11 28.65
C SER A 134 -3.52 3.52 28.06
N HIS A 135 -3.01 3.65 26.83
CA HIS A 135 -2.81 4.94 26.17
C HIS A 135 -3.56 4.98 24.83
N PRO A 136 -4.23 6.11 24.52
CA PRO A 136 -4.91 6.26 23.24
C PRO A 136 -3.91 6.41 22.09
N THR A 137 -4.33 6.02 20.90
CA THR A 137 -3.66 6.45 19.67
C THR A 137 -4.06 7.89 19.41
N ARG A 138 -3.07 8.76 19.14
CA ARG A 138 -3.26 10.18 18.88
C ARG A 138 -2.73 10.52 17.50
N VAL A 139 -3.55 11.18 16.69
CA VAL A 139 -3.17 11.66 15.35
C VAL A 139 -3.66 13.07 15.16
N ARG A 140 -2.76 13.93 14.67
CA ARG A 140 -3.01 15.33 14.37
C ARG A 140 -2.84 15.56 12.88
N GLU A 141 -3.83 16.21 12.29
CA GLU A 141 -3.80 16.64 10.89
C GLU A 141 -3.83 18.16 10.82
N TYR A 142 -3.03 18.72 9.93
CA TYR A 142 -2.88 20.16 9.75
C TYR A 142 -3.66 20.65 8.53
N MET A 143 -4.25 21.85 8.65
CA MET A 143 -5.07 22.43 7.60
C MET A 143 -4.27 22.71 6.32
N ASP A 144 -3.05 23.19 6.43
CA ASP A 144 -2.19 23.52 5.29
C ASP A 144 -1.73 22.29 4.49
N GLU A 145 -1.57 21.13 5.13
CA GLU A 145 -1.25 19.86 4.47
C GLU A 145 -2.47 19.15 3.86
N CYS A 146 -3.61 19.21 4.56
CA CYS A 146 -4.82 18.50 4.16
C CYS A 146 -5.67 19.27 3.14
N TYR A 147 -5.69 20.60 3.22
CA TYR A 147 -6.60 21.43 2.44
C TYR A 147 -6.42 21.24 0.94
N ARG A 148 -7.54 21.15 0.23
CA ARG A 148 -7.57 21.09 -1.23
C ARG A 148 -8.22 22.36 -1.80
N PRO A 149 -7.52 23.12 -2.65
CA PRO A 149 -8.07 24.33 -3.26
C PRO A 149 -9.20 24.00 -4.24
N PRO A 150 -10.05 24.98 -4.59
CA PRO A 150 -11.11 24.78 -5.58
C PRO A 150 -10.52 24.28 -6.91
N THR A 151 -11.15 23.26 -7.50
CA THR A 151 -10.71 22.73 -8.79
C THR A 151 -11.03 23.72 -9.91
N GLN A 152 -10.02 24.14 -10.66
CA GLN A 152 -10.21 24.98 -11.84
C GLN A 152 -10.49 24.11 -13.06
N ARG A 153 -11.51 24.48 -13.85
CA ARG A 153 -11.81 23.84 -15.13
C ARG A 153 -12.07 24.89 -16.20
N THR A 154 -11.81 24.54 -17.44
CA THR A 154 -12.13 25.39 -18.59
C THR A 154 -13.41 24.90 -19.23
N GLY A 155 -14.43 25.75 -19.26
CA GLY A 155 -15.69 25.51 -19.96
C GLY A 155 -15.73 26.24 -21.30
N ALA A 156 -16.83 26.09 -22.02
CA ALA A 156 -17.07 26.75 -23.31
C ALA A 156 -16.99 28.29 -23.23
N THR A 157 -17.25 28.87 -22.05
CA THR A 157 -17.26 30.32 -21.79
C THR A 157 -16.02 30.82 -21.05
N GLY A 158 -15.00 29.97 -20.85
CA GLY A 158 -13.76 30.32 -20.17
C GLY A 158 -13.50 29.51 -18.88
N PRO A 159 -12.47 29.89 -18.10
CA PRO A 159 -12.13 29.22 -16.85
C PRO A 159 -13.20 29.47 -15.78
N TYR A 160 -13.62 28.40 -15.10
CA TYR A 160 -14.52 28.44 -13.95
C TYR A 160 -13.97 27.59 -12.81
N GLN A 161 -14.40 27.90 -11.58
CA GLN A 161 -14.00 27.18 -10.38
C GLN A 161 -15.13 26.28 -9.90
N ILE A 162 -14.81 25.03 -9.59
CA ILE A 162 -15.71 24.10 -8.93
C ILE A 162 -15.53 24.25 -7.43
N ILE A 163 -16.59 24.70 -6.77
CA ILE A 163 -16.66 24.81 -5.32
C ILE A 163 -16.92 23.42 -4.75
N GLY A 164 -15.97 22.91 -3.96
CA GLY A 164 -16.02 21.57 -3.37
C GLY A 164 -16.36 21.55 -1.87
N PRO A 165 -16.33 20.35 -1.26
CA PRO A 165 -16.53 20.17 0.17
C PRO A 165 -15.53 20.96 1.04
N TRP A 166 -14.27 21.05 0.59
CA TRP A 166 -13.24 21.84 1.27
C TRP A 166 -13.53 23.34 1.31
N GLN A 167 -14.27 23.88 0.34
CA GLN A 167 -14.63 25.30 0.31
C GLN A 167 -15.87 25.59 1.16
N THR A 168 -16.84 24.66 1.18
CA THR A 168 -18.11 24.85 1.88
C THR A 168 -18.08 24.42 3.34
N HIS A 169 -17.32 23.36 3.67
CA HIS A 169 -17.28 22.75 5.00
C HIS A 169 -15.84 22.38 5.44
N PRO A 170 -14.87 23.31 5.37
CA PRO A 170 -13.44 23.04 5.62
C PRO A 170 -13.15 22.44 7.00
N LYS A 171 -13.77 22.96 8.07
CA LYS A 171 -13.58 22.46 9.44
C LYS A 171 -14.03 21.01 9.58
N ARG A 172 -15.12 20.64 8.90
CA ARG A 172 -15.65 19.29 8.88
C ARG A 172 -14.74 18.35 8.10
N MET A 173 -14.25 18.80 6.94
CA MET A 173 -13.30 18.03 6.12
C MET A 173 -12.02 17.71 6.88
N LEU A 174 -11.41 18.70 7.55
CA LEU A 174 -10.21 18.45 8.36
C LEU A 174 -10.48 17.47 9.51
N ARG A 175 -11.63 17.59 10.18
CA ARG A 175 -12.02 16.63 11.23
C ARG A 175 -12.17 15.21 10.67
N HIS A 176 -12.74 15.06 9.47
CA HIS A 176 -12.85 13.75 8.83
C HIS A 176 -11.48 13.16 8.52
N LYS A 177 -10.53 13.96 8.03
CA LYS A 177 -9.14 13.52 7.82
C LYS A 177 -8.49 13.02 9.11
N ALA A 178 -8.53 13.82 10.17
CA ALA A 178 -7.96 13.44 11.46
C ALA A 178 -8.59 12.16 12.03
N PHE A 179 -9.92 12.04 11.92
CA PHE A 179 -10.64 10.83 12.35
C PHE A 179 -10.21 9.59 11.57
N ILE A 180 -10.16 9.68 10.23
CA ILE A 180 -9.83 8.55 9.36
C ILE A 180 -8.39 8.08 9.60
N GLN A 181 -7.42 8.99 9.69
CA GLN A 181 -6.02 8.62 9.94
C GLN A 181 -5.82 8.05 11.35
N CYS A 182 -6.49 8.62 12.36
CA CYS A 182 -6.47 8.05 13.70
C CYS A 182 -7.09 6.65 13.75
N ALA A 183 -8.24 6.45 13.12
CA ALA A 183 -8.90 5.14 13.03
C ALA A 183 -8.01 4.09 12.34
N ARG A 184 -7.31 4.50 11.27
CA ARG A 184 -6.37 3.64 10.53
C ARG A 184 -5.26 3.11 11.43
N LEU A 185 -4.63 3.98 12.22
CA LEU A 185 -3.54 3.60 13.12
C LEU A 185 -4.03 2.90 14.39
N ALA A 186 -5.16 3.34 14.94
CA ALA A 186 -5.71 2.79 16.16
C ALA A 186 -6.24 1.37 15.94
N LEU A 187 -7.00 1.12 14.87
CA LEU A 187 -7.75 -0.11 14.64
C LEU A 187 -7.23 -0.95 13.47
N SER A 188 -6.06 -0.60 12.93
CA SER A 188 -5.34 -1.36 11.90
C SER A 188 -6.12 -1.57 10.60
N PHE A 189 -6.93 -0.59 10.20
CA PHE A 189 -7.62 -0.62 8.90
C PHE A 189 -6.62 -0.38 7.76
N THR A 190 -6.67 -1.20 6.70
CA THR A 190 -5.73 -1.11 5.58
C THR A 190 -6.41 -1.32 4.23
N GLY A 191 -5.82 -0.84 3.14
CA GLY A 191 -6.34 -1.07 1.78
C GLY A 191 -7.68 -0.42 1.46
N ILE A 192 -8.15 0.50 2.31
CA ILE A 192 -9.32 1.37 2.07
C ILE A 192 -8.89 2.83 2.10
N PHE A 193 -9.52 3.63 1.24
CA PHE A 193 -9.16 5.03 1.03
C PHE A 193 -10.37 5.92 1.24
N ASP A 194 -10.14 7.12 1.76
CA ASP A 194 -11.11 8.19 1.64
C ASP A 194 -11.07 8.85 0.26
N GLN A 195 -12.04 9.71 -0.04
CA GLN A 195 -12.16 10.29 -1.37
C GLN A 195 -10.95 11.13 -1.78
N ASP A 196 -10.38 11.93 -0.87
CA ASP A 196 -9.23 12.77 -1.20
C ASP A 196 -7.97 11.92 -1.42
N GLU A 197 -7.80 10.82 -0.68
CA GLU A 197 -6.72 9.86 -0.91
C GLU A 197 -6.84 9.20 -2.29
N ALA A 198 -8.05 8.74 -2.64
CA ALA A 198 -8.31 8.14 -3.95
C ALA A 198 -8.07 9.13 -5.10
N GLU A 199 -8.48 10.38 -4.94
CA GLU A 199 -8.22 11.42 -5.95
C GLU A 199 -6.71 11.71 -6.10
N ARG A 200 -5.94 11.72 -5.01
CA ARG A 200 -4.47 11.85 -5.07
C ARG A 200 -3.83 10.67 -5.79
N ILE A 201 -4.29 9.44 -5.57
CA ILE A 201 -3.79 8.25 -6.27
C ILE A 201 -4.05 8.39 -7.78
N ILE A 202 -5.26 8.78 -8.18
CA ILE A 202 -5.63 8.96 -9.58
C ILE A 202 -4.85 10.11 -10.24
N ASP A 203 -4.51 11.15 -9.48
CA ASP A 203 -3.65 12.24 -9.96
C ASP A 203 -2.17 11.84 -10.04
N ALA A 204 -1.69 10.99 -9.14
CA ALA A 204 -0.33 10.45 -9.19
C ALA A 204 -0.16 9.42 -10.33
N ASP A 205 -1.13 8.53 -10.52
CA ASP A 205 -1.12 7.49 -11.57
C ASP A 205 -1.22 8.08 -12.98
N SER A 206 -1.76 9.30 -13.14
CA SER A 206 -1.64 9.99 -14.44
C SER A 206 -0.20 10.34 -14.83
N ASN A 207 0.75 10.27 -13.90
CA ASN A 207 2.18 10.46 -14.15
C ASN A 207 2.97 9.14 -14.19
N VAL A 208 2.38 8.00 -13.80
CA VAL A 208 3.04 6.67 -13.77
C VAL A 208 2.04 5.57 -14.11
N VAL A 209 2.28 4.84 -15.20
CA VAL A 209 1.41 3.76 -15.68
C VAL A 209 1.38 2.59 -14.67
N GLY A 210 0.27 2.46 -13.95
CA GLY A 210 -0.24 1.19 -13.41
C GLY A 210 -0.07 0.95 -11.90
N ALA A 211 -1.02 1.43 -11.09
CA ALA A 211 -1.27 0.88 -9.76
C ALA A 211 -2.63 0.15 -9.73
N SER A 212 -2.59 -1.19 -9.81
CA SER A 212 -3.71 -2.01 -9.36
C SER A 212 -3.63 -2.21 -7.84
N VAL A 213 -4.75 -2.01 -7.16
CA VAL A 213 -4.90 -2.26 -5.72
C VAL A 213 -4.54 -3.72 -5.41
N LYS A 214 -3.44 -3.94 -4.68
CA LYS A 214 -3.14 -5.25 -4.07
C LYS A 214 -3.96 -5.38 -2.79
N VAL A 215 -5.00 -6.22 -2.82
CA VAL A 215 -5.71 -6.65 -1.62
C VAL A 215 -4.74 -7.48 -0.79
N VAL A 216 -4.26 -6.93 0.33
CA VAL A 216 -3.42 -7.65 1.30
C VAL A 216 -4.34 -8.50 2.18
N LYS A 217 -4.20 -9.82 2.10
CA LYS A 217 -4.82 -10.74 3.07
C LYS A 217 -4.06 -10.63 4.40
N THR A 218 -4.74 -10.26 5.47
CA THR A 218 -4.21 -10.41 6.84
C THR A 218 -4.13 -11.89 7.17
N GLN A 219 -2.93 -12.39 7.49
CA GLN A 219 -2.70 -13.76 7.93
C GLN A 219 -3.02 -13.83 9.43
N ASP A 220 -4.13 -14.46 9.78
CA ASP A 220 -4.30 -15.18 11.05
C ASP A 220 -5.43 -16.19 10.85
N ASP A 221 -5.04 -17.44 10.56
CA ASP A 221 -5.71 -18.69 10.97
C ASP A 221 -5.02 -19.87 10.26
N GLN A 222 -4.20 -20.62 11.00
CA GLN A 222 -3.55 -21.83 10.51
C GLN A 222 -4.31 -23.11 10.88
N ARG A 223 -4.24 -24.07 9.94
CA ARG A 223 -4.21 -25.55 10.06
C ARG A 223 -5.48 -26.30 9.66
N THR A 224 -5.47 -26.81 8.43
CA THR A 224 -5.44 -28.26 8.14
C THR A 224 -4.82 -28.49 6.76
N ALA A 225 -4.04 -29.56 6.64
CA ALA A 225 -3.10 -29.80 5.57
C ALA A 225 -3.70 -30.43 4.30
N SER A 226 -2.99 -30.15 3.20
CA SER A 226 -2.64 -31.04 2.09
C SER A 226 -3.32 -30.82 0.73
N SER A 227 -2.42 -30.78 -0.26
CA SER A 227 -2.58 -31.23 -1.64
C SER A 227 -2.97 -30.18 -2.68
N ALA A 228 -1.92 -29.73 -3.36
CA ALA A 228 -1.79 -29.57 -4.81
C ALA A 228 -2.72 -28.59 -5.57
N GLU A 229 -2.02 -27.72 -6.31
CA GLU A 229 -2.46 -26.95 -7.47
C GLU A 229 -3.33 -25.72 -7.23
N SER A 230 -3.16 -24.76 -8.16
CA SER A 230 -3.85 -23.47 -8.30
C SER A 230 -3.16 -22.30 -7.53
N VAL A 231 -2.81 -21.13 -8.10
CA VAL A 231 -2.98 -20.54 -9.44
C VAL A 231 -1.86 -19.51 -9.63
N ALA A 232 -1.11 -19.64 -10.72
CA ALA A 232 -0.33 -18.55 -11.29
C ALA A 232 -1.30 -17.47 -11.81
N ASN A 233 -1.14 -16.21 -11.40
CA ASN A 233 -1.84 -15.11 -12.07
C ASN A 233 -1.01 -13.81 -12.02
N THR A 234 -0.03 -13.74 -12.91
CA THR A 234 0.42 -12.49 -13.52
C THR A 234 -0.15 -12.49 -14.94
N GLN A 235 -0.82 -11.40 -15.32
CA GLN A 235 -1.59 -11.27 -16.55
C GLN A 235 -0.76 -11.55 -17.82
N GLY A 236 -1.38 -12.25 -18.78
CA GLY A 236 -1.03 -12.16 -20.19
C GLY A 236 0.16 -13.01 -20.66
N ASN A 237 0.03 -14.35 -20.60
CA ASN A 237 0.90 -15.22 -21.38
C ASN A 237 0.30 -15.44 -22.77
N THR A 238 0.43 -14.43 -23.62
CA THR A 238 0.41 -14.65 -25.07
C THR A 238 1.85 -14.42 -25.53
N PRO A 239 2.54 -15.41 -26.13
CA PRO A 239 3.87 -15.21 -26.66
C PRO A 239 3.79 -14.12 -27.73
N LEU A 240 4.32 -12.93 -27.45
CA LEU A 240 4.46 -11.90 -28.47
C LEU A 240 5.60 -12.34 -29.38
N GLN A 241 5.26 -12.87 -30.56
CA GLN A 241 6.21 -12.92 -31.67
C GLN A 241 6.42 -11.49 -32.20
N LEU A 242 7.14 -10.68 -31.43
CA LEU A 242 7.63 -9.38 -31.90
C LEU A 242 8.67 -9.62 -32.99
N THR A 243 8.62 -8.82 -34.05
CA THR A 243 9.64 -8.79 -35.09
C THR A 243 10.95 -8.23 -34.52
N HIS A 244 12.09 -8.63 -35.11
CA HIS A 244 13.45 -8.27 -34.67
C HIS A 244 13.62 -6.76 -34.40
N ASP A 245 13.04 -5.91 -35.24
CA ASP A 245 13.12 -4.43 -35.12
C ASP A 245 12.44 -3.86 -33.86
N GLN A 246 11.53 -4.60 -33.23
CA GLN A 246 10.81 -4.15 -32.02
C GLN A 246 11.45 -4.66 -30.72
N MET A 247 12.44 -5.56 -30.82
CA MET A 247 13.12 -6.17 -29.68
C MET A 247 14.22 -5.26 -29.12
N GLU A 248 15.02 -4.66 -29.99
CA GLU A 248 16.16 -3.79 -29.66
C GLU A 248 15.82 -2.67 -28.66
N PRO A 249 14.76 -1.84 -28.85
CA PRO A 249 14.46 -0.76 -27.91
C PRO A 249 14.06 -1.26 -26.51
N LEU A 250 13.43 -2.44 -26.43
CA LEU A 250 13.05 -3.06 -25.16
C LEU A 250 14.26 -3.58 -24.40
N LEU A 251 15.22 -4.19 -25.11
CA LEU A 251 16.46 -4.68 -24.52
C LEU A 251 17.36 -3.52 -24.06
N GLN A 252 17.42 -2.42 -24.82
CA GLN A 252 18.12 -1.21 -24.37
C GLN A 252 17.49 -0.58 -23.12
N GLN A 253 16.15 -0.51 -23.07
CA GLN A 253 15.45 -0.02 -21.87
C GLN A 253 15.73 -0.92 -20.65
N LEU A 254 15.79 -2.24 -20.86
CA LEU A 254 16.12 -3.20 -19.81
C LEU A 254 17.58 -3.05 -19.35
N LEU A 255 18.51 -2.83 -20.28
CA LEU A 255 19.93 -2.61 -20.00
C LEU A 255 20.13 -1.35 -19.14
N ASN A 256 19.48 -0.23 -19.49
CA ASN A 256 19.56 1.02 -18.73
C ASN A 256 19.14 0.88 -17.25
N ARG A 257 18.24 -0.06 -16.96
CA ARG A 257 17.82 -0.37 -15.58
C ARG A 257 18.76 -1.34 -14.88
N THR A 258 19.44 -2.19 -15.64
CA THR A 258 20.31 -3.26 -15.15
C THR A 258 21.70 -2.73 -14.81
N LEU A 259 22.26 -1.83 -15.63
CA LEU A 259 23.62 -1.30 -15.44
C LEU A 259 23.85 -0.62 -14.09
N PRO A 260 22.98 0.28 -13.58
CA PRO A 260 23.22 0.99 -12.32
C PRO A 260 23.20 0.07 -11.09
N ASN A 261 22.44 -1.02 -11.15
CA ASN A 261 22.18 -1.89 -10.00
C ASN A 261 22.82 -3.28 -10.11
N GLN A 262 23.50 -3.55 -11.23
CA GLN A 262 24.09 -4.86 -11.57
C GLN A 262 23.13 -6.05 -11.45
N THR A 263 21.82 -5.82 -11.69
CA THR A 263 20.75 -6.81 -11.51
C THR A 263 20.56 -7.73 -12.73
N TRP A 264 21.63 -8.34 -13.23
CA TRP A 264 21.61 -9.14 -14.45
C TRP A 264 20.68 -10.36 -14.40
N ASN A 265 20.57 -11.00 -13.22
CA ASN A 265 19.68 -12.14 -13.02
C ASN A 265 18.20 -11.77 -13.20
N VAL A 266 17.80 -10.57 -12.78
CA VAL A 266 16.43 -10.06 -12.92
C VAL A 266 16.12 -9.75 -14.39
N ALA A 267 17.08 -9.16 -15.09
CA ALA A 267 16.97 -8.92 -16.53
C ALA A 267 16.80 -10.22 -17.33
N ARG A 268 17.58 -11.25 -16.97
CA ARG A 268 17.49 -12.57 -17.59
C ARG A 268 16.12 -13.22 -17.39
N GLN A 269 15.64 -13.23 -16.14
CA GLN A 269 14.32 -13.78 -15.80
C GLN A 269 13.19 -13.05 -16.54
N TYR A 270 13.31 -11.73 -16.71
CA TYR A 270 12.36 -10.94 -17.47
C TYR A 270 12.32 -11.34 -18.97
N VAL A 271 13.50 -11.55 -19.56
CA VAL A 271 13.63 -11.98 -20.97
C VAL A 271 13.07 -13.40 -21.18
N GLU A 272 13.38 -14.34 -20.29
CA GLU A 272 12.87 -15.72 -20.31
C GLU A 272 11.35 -15.81 -20.21
N GLN A 273 10.73 -14.89 -19.47
CA GLN A 273 9.27 -14.84 -19.32
C GLN A 273 8.57 -14.18 -20.52
N ARG A 274 9.28 -13.33 -21.27
CA ARG A 274 8.67 -12.44 -22.26
C ARG A 274 8.94 -12.84 -23.70
N PHE A 275 10.04 -13.55 -23.95
CA PHE A 275 10.43 -14.01 -25.28
C PHE A 275 10.49 -15.53 -25.34
N THR A 276 10.25 -16.11 -26.52
CA THR A 276 10.31 -17.56 -26.75
C THR A 276 10.98 -17.84 -28.09
N GLY A 277 11.55 -19.03 -28.28
CA GLY A 277 12.22 -19.44 -29.52
C GLY A 277 13.48 -18.64 -29.83
N GLU A 278 13.73 -18.35 -31.11
CA GLU A 278 14.92 -17.63 -31.59
C GLU A 278 15.06 -16.23 -30.96
N ASN A 279 13.94 -15.56 -30.68
CA ASN A 279 13.92 -14.25 -30.02
C ASN A 279 14.44 -14.31 -28.58
N LEU A 280 14.20 -15.42 -27.87
CA LEU A 280 14.73 -15.61 -26.52
C LEU A 280 16.24 -15.78 -26.55
N GLU A 281 16.74 -16.60 -27.47
CA GLU A 281 18.17 -16.86 -27.61
C GLU A 281 18.94 -15.57 -27.96
N GLN A 282 18.41 -14.75 -28.88
CA GLN A 282 18.99 -13.46 -29.23
C GLN A 282 18.99 -12.47 -28.06
N ALA A 283 17.87 -12.35 -27.33
CA ALA A 283 17.77 -11.47 -26.17
C ALA A 283 18.70 -11.89 -25.01
N LEU A 284 18.86 -13.19 -24.79
CA LEU A 284 19.82 -13.73 -23.82
C LEU A 284 21.26 -13.49 -24.26
N ALA A 285 21.56 -13.67 -25.55
CA ALA A 285 22.89 -13.39 -26.10
C ALA A 285 23.25 -11.90 -25.95
N PHE A 286 22.32 -10.99 -26.25
CA PHE A 286 22.49 -9.54 -26.06
C PHE A 286 22.83 -9.19 -24.61
N LEU A 287 22.07 -9.72 -23.64
CA LEU A 287 22.32 -9.45 -22.22
C LEU A 287 23.67 -10.03 -21.75
N ASN A 288 24.04 -11.22 -22.21
CA ASN A 288 25.33 -11.83 -21.86
C ASN A 288 26.50 -11.06 -22.47
N ASP A 289 26.40 -10.60 -23.71
CA ASP A 289 27.43 -9.80 -24.39
C ASP A 289 27.65 -8.47 -23.66
N LYS A 290 26.56 -7.77 -23.31
CA LYS A 290 26.63 -6.52 -22.52
C LYS A 290 27.11 -6.74 -21.10
N GLN A 291 26.81 -7.88 -20.48
CA GLN A 291 27.36 -8.25 -19.19
C GLN A 291 28.88 -8.47 -19.28
N MET A 292 29.36 -9.11 -20.35
CA MET A 292 30.79 -9.37 -20.57
C MET A 292 31.56 -8.09 -20.89
N GLU A 293 31.05 -7.22 -21.78
CA GLU A 293 31.62 -5.88 -22.05
C GLU A 293 31.77 -5.06 -20.76
N HIS A 294 30.82 -5.21 -19.82
CA HIS A 294 30.81 -4.46 -18.57
C HIS A 294 31.58 -5.15 -17.42
N THR A 295 31.96 -6.43 -17.60
CA THR A 295 32.75 -7.22 -16.63
C THR A 295 34.23 -7.27 -17.00
N GLN A 296 34.60 -7.09 -18.27
CA GLN A 296 35.99 -6.87 -18.66
C GLN A 296 36.42 -5.45 -18.25
N ALA A 297 37.05 -5.35 -17.07
CA ALA A 297 37.79 -4.17 -16.69
C ALA A 297 39.09 -4.03 -17.52
N PRO A 298 39.60 -2.79 -17.69
CA PRO A 298 40.68 -2.49 -18.64
C PRO A 298 42.00 -3.12 -18.22
N GLU A 299 42.66 -3.85 -19.13
CA GLU A 299 44.10 -4.14 -19.04
C GLU A 299 44.91 -2.85 -19.26
N GLN A 300 44.92 -1.93 -18.29
CA GLN A 300 45.88 -0.82 -18.28
C GLN A 300 46.23 -0.41 -16.85
N ASP A 301 46.86 -1.31 -16.08
CA ASP A 301 47.59 -0.86 -14.88
C ASP A 301 48.84 -1.69 -14.54
N TYR A 302 49.39 -2.43 -15.52
CA TYR A 302 50.67 -3.10 -15.34
C TYR A 302 51.85 -2.10 -15.34
N ASP A 303 51.75 -1.02 -16.13
CA ASP A 303 52.79 0.02 -16.21
C ASP A 303 52.77 0.99 -15.03
N ALA A 304 51.60 1.35 -14.49
CA ALA A 304 51.54 2.24 -13.33
C ALA A 304 51.88 1.54 -12.01
N MET A 305 51.70 0.21 -11.91
CA MET A 305 52.26 -0.57 -10.79
C MET A 305 53.79 -0.65 -10.83
N GLN A 306 54.41 -0.73 -12.01
CA GLN A 306 55.88 -0.74 -12.12
C GLN A 306 56.50 0.64 -11.83
N GLN A 307 55.84 1.72 -12.24
CA GLN A 307 56.31 3.10 -11.97
C GLN A 307 56.21 3.49 -10.48
N ARG A 308 55.22 2.98 -9.74
CA ARG A 308 55.11 3.21 -8.29
C ARG A 308 56.15 2.44 -7.48
N ARG A 309 56.69 1.33 -8.01
CA ARG A 309 57.81 0.59 -7.40
C ARG A 309 59.18 1.24 -7.66
N ALA A 310 59.32 2.04 -8.71
CA ALA A 310 60.57 2.71 -9.08
C ALA A 310 60.81 4.02 -8.32
N ASN A 311 59.76 4.76 -7.95
CA ASN A 311 59.87 6.07 -7.30
C ASN A 311 59.65 5.97 -5.79
N GLY A 312 60.63 5.43 -5.08
CA GLY A 312 60.66 5.47 -3.62
C GLY A 312 60.84 6.88 -3.09
N HIS A 313 59.91 7.36 -2.26
CA HIS A 313 60.13 8.39 -1.25
C HIS A 313 59.09 8.23 -0.13
N ALA A 314 59.57 7.87 1.06
CA ALA A 314 58.78 7.82 2.29
C ALA A 314 58.50 9.24 2.82
N PRO A 315 57.48 9.40 3.67
CA PRO A 315 57.72 10.15 4.90
C PRO A 315 57.32 9.36 6.15
N HIS A 316 58.13 9.58 7.18
CA HIS A 316 58.04 9.04 8.53
C HIS A 316 56.75 9.40 9.27
N GLY A 317 56.34 8.46 10.13
CA GLY A 317 55.40 8.66 11.23
C GLY A 317 55.29 7.38 12.05
N HIS A 318 56.28 7.09 12.89
CA HIS A 318 56.28 5.97 13.83
C HIS A 318 55.19 6.16 14.90
N GLN A 319 54.32 5.17 15.06
CA GLN A 319 53.87 4.73 16.39
C GLN A 319 53.41 3.27 16.33
N GLU A 320 54.04 2.48 17.18
CA GLU A 320 53.98 1.02 17.21
C GLU A 320 52.65 0.48 17.73
N ARG A 321 52.31 -0.67 17.16
CA ARG A 321 51.16 -1.52 17.45
C ARG A 321 51.38 -2.19 18.82
N THR A 322 50.55 -1.88 19.81
CA THR A 322 50.47 -2.67 21.05
C THR A 322 49.20 -3.51 21.04
N GLU A 323 49.39 -4.81 21.27
CA GLU A 323 48.39 -5.85 21.32
C GLU A 323 47.41 -5.62 22.49
N ARG A 324 46.13 -5.94 22.27
CA ARG A 324 45.12 -5.95 23.34
C ARG A 324 45.43 -7.08 24.31
N VAL A 325 45.81 -6.74 25.53
CA VAL A 325 45.85 -7.64 26.68
C VAL A 325 44.56 -7.43 27.48
N MET A 326 43.81 -8.51 27.73
CA MET A 326 42.66 -8.51 28.64
C MET A 326 43.14 -8.37 30.09
N PRO A 327 42.45 -7.62 30.96
CA PRO A 327 42.79 -7.57 32.38
C PRO A 327 42.40 -8.89 33.10
N PRO A 328 43.14 -9.28 34.15
CA PRO A 328 42.86 -10.50 34.91
C PRO A 328 41.57 -10.37 35.73
N LEU A 329 40.91 -11.51 35.95
CA LEU A 329 39.79 -11.67 36.87
C LEU A 329 40.34 -11.66 38.31
N ASP A 330 39.88 -10.73 39.13
CA ASP A 330 40.12 -10.76 40.57
C ASP A 330 39.12 -11.71 41.24
N ASP A 331 39.66 -12.80 41.80
CA ASP A 331 39.02 -13.65 42.80
C ASP A 331 38.97 -12.86 44.12
N ASP A 332 37.80 -12.34 44.52
CA ASP A 332 37.38 -12.16 45.92
C ASP A 332 36.11 -11.30 46.00
N TYR A 333 34.93 -11.92 45.92
CA TYR A 333 33.79 -11.61 46.82
C TYR A 333 32.61 -12.59 46.56
N LEU A 334 32.51 -13.63 47.37
CA LEU A 334 31.25 -14.32 47.61
C LEU A 334 30.79 -13.97 49.04
N PRO A 335 29.54 -13.51 49.25
CA PRO A 335 28.85 -13.70 50.50
C PRO A 335 27.80 -14.83 50.39
N PRO A 336 27.47 -15.48 51.52
CA PRO A 336 27.21 -16.91 51.57
C PRO A 336 25.75 -17.30 51.36
N GLY A 337 25.55 -18.57 51.00
CA GLY A 337 24.26 -19.22 51.00
C GLY A 337 23.65 -19.39 52.40
N GLY A 338 22.33 -19.45 52.42
CA GLY A 338 21.51 -19.81 53.57
C GLY A 338 20.14 -20.26 53.07
N ASP A 339 19.97 -21.57 53.06
CA ASP A 339 18.73 -22.32 52.91
C ASP A 339 17.74 -21.91 54.01
N ASP A 340 16.46 -21.71 53.68
CA ASP A 340 15.39 -22.53 54.28
C ASP A 340 13.99 -22.14 53.79
N SER A 341 13.24 -23.20 53.50
CA SER A 341 11.80 -23.27 53.39
C SER A 341 11.04 -22.56 54.52
N GLN A 342 9.93 -21.89 54.19
CA GLN A 342 8.60 -22.30 54.69
C GLN A 342 7.45 -21.48 54.08
N VAL A 343 6.39 -22.26 53.85
CA VAL A 343 5.01 -21.92 53.55
C VAL A 343 4.43 -21.07 54.69
N GLU A 344 3.73 -19.97 54.38
CA GLU A 344 2.49 -19.65 55.12
C GLU A 344 1.54 -18.72 54.34
N THR A 345 0.28 -19.12 54.45
CA THR A 345 -0.97 -18.49 54.01
C THR A 345 -1.29 -17.20 54.78
N SER A 346 -1.97 -16.23 54.14
CA SER A 346 -3.22 -15.57 54.57
C SER A 346 -3.34 -14.07 54.20
N PHE A 347 -4.50 -13.75 53.60
CA PHE A 347 -5.30 -12.51 53.68
C PHE A 347 -4.62 -11.12 53.66
N PHE A 348 -4.88 -10.33 52.61
CA PHE A 348 -5.97 -9.33 52.53
C PHE A 348 -6.19 -8.88 51.08
#